data_AF-A0A967HRB6-F1
#
_entry.id   AF-A0A967HRB6-F1
#
_cell.length_a   1.000
_cell.length_b   1.000
_cell.length_c   1.000
_cell.angle_alpha   90.00
_cell.angle_beta   90.00
_cell.angle_gamma   90.00
#
_symmetry.space_group_name_H-M   'P 1'
#
loop_
_entity.id
_entity.type
_entity.pdbx_description
1 polymer ?
#
loop_
_entity_poly.entity_id
_entity_poly.type
_entity_poly.pdbx_seq_one_letter_code
_entity_poly.pdbx_strand_id
1 'polypeptide(L)' 'MWNSTWSSRPHRPAMSKQERQAAILDILRTQRVGSQDKLRKLLRRRGFQATQATVSRDL' A
#
# COMPACT_ATOMS: atom_id res chain seq x y z
N MET A 1 38.19 7.89 14.26
CA MET A 1 37.01 7.46 15.04
C MET A 1 36.04 8.63 15.14
N TRP A 2 34.96 8.63 14.36
CA TRP A 2 33.85 9.57 14.54
C TRP A 2 32.54 8.81 14.51
N ASN A 3 31.71 9.11 15.51
CA ASN A 3 30.68 8.25 16.07
C ASN A 3 29.39 8.26 15.25
N SER A 4 28.84 7.07 15.06
CA SER A 4 27.56 6.77 14.45
C SER A 4 26.39 7.42 15.19
N THR A 5 25.73 8.40 14.57
CA THR A 5 24.31 8.68 14.84
C THR A 5 23.54 8.53 13.53
N TRP A 6 23.45 7.28 13.07
CA TRP A 6 22.41 6.88 12.13
C TRP A 6 21.08 7.00 12.87
N SER A 7 20.33 8.05 12.57
CA SER A 7 18.92 8.13 12.96
C SER A 7 18.22 6.92 12.36
N SER A 8 17.90 5.95 13.22
CA SER A 8 17.05 4.81 12.89
C SER A 8 15.66 5.33 12.52
N ARG A 9 15.50 5.80 11.27
CA ARG A 9 14.20 5.73 10.61
C ARG A 9 13.84 4.25 10.67
N PRO A 10 12.75 3.84 11.33
CA PRO A 10 12.35 2.45 11.24
C PRO A 10 12.26 2.14 9.76
N HIS A 11 12.97 1.09 9.32
CA HIS A 11 12.64 0.44 8.07
C HIS A 11 11.18 0.06 8.23
N ARG A 12 10.24 0.92 7.80
CA ARG A 12 8.88 0.51 7.53
C ARG A 12 9.10 -0.63 6.52
N PRO A 13 8.83 -1.90 6.87
CA PRO A 13 8.82 -2.91 5.83
C PRO A 13 7.94 -2.34 4.73
N ALA A 14 8.38 -2.41 3.47
CA ALA A 14 7.55 -1.99 2.34
C ALA A 14 6.11 -2.47 2.63
N MET A 15 5.16 -1.52 2.79
CA MET A 15 3.84 -1.76 3.40
C MET A 15 3.34 -3.17 3.07
N SER A 16 3.05 -3.97 4.09
CA SER A 16 2.92 -5.41 3.93
C SER A 16 1.80 -5.72 2.94
N LYS A 17 1.98 -6.78 2.14
CA LYS A 17 0.93 -7.26 1.23
C LYS A 17 -0.42 -7.42 1.94
N GLN A 18 -0.39 -7.92 3.18
CA GLN A 18 -1.57 -8.15 4.01
C GLN A 18 -2.32 -6.85 4.34
N GLU A 19 -1.63 -5.80 4.78
CA GLU A 19 -2.28 -4.49 5.05
C GLU A 19 -2.95 -3.93 3.80
N ARG A 20 -2.30 -4.07 2.63
CA ARG A 20 -2.85 -3.61 1.37
C ARG A 20 -4.07 -4.42 0.94
N GLN A 21 -4.05 -5.74 1.10
CA GLN A 21 -5.22 -6.60 0.83
C GLN A 21 -6.38 -6.30 1.78
N ALA A 22 -6.11 -6.05 3.06
CA ALA A 22 -7.14 -5.61 4.02
C ALA A 22 -7.77 -4.26 3.58
N ALA A 23 -6.95 -3.32 3.12
CA ALA A 23 -7.45 -2.06 2.58
C ALA A 23 -8.27 -2.25 1.28
N ILE A 24 -7.90 -3.19 0.41
CA ILE A 24 -8.69 -3.55 -0.78
C ILE A 24 -10.08 -4.07 -0.36
N LEU A 25 -10.14 -4.99 0.59
CA LEU A 25 -11.41 -5.53 1.09
C LEU A 25 -12.31 -4.43 1.66
N ASP A 26 -11.75 -3.52 2.45
CA ASP A 26 -12.49 -2.38 2.99
C ASP A 26 -13.03 -1.44 1.88
N ILE A 27 -12.22 -1.14 0.86
CA ILE A 27 -12.68 -0.36 -0.30
C ILE A 27 -13.84 -1.06 -1.01
N LEU A 28 -13.72 -2.35 -1.28
CA LEU A 28 -14.73 -3.11 -2.03
C LEU A 28 -16.04 -3.27 -1.25
N ARG A 29 -15.97 -3.31 0.09
CA ARG A 29 -17.15 -3.34 0.97
C ARG A 29 -17.88 -2.00 1.03
N THR A 30 -17.16 -0.89 0.92
CA THR A 30 -17.71 0.46 1.11
C THR A 30 -18.15 1.14 -0.17
N GLN A 31 -17.63 0.73 -1.34
CA GLN A 31 -17.97 1.36 -2.61
C GLN A 31 -17.71 0.46 -3.82
N ARG A 32 -18.46 0.69 -4.91
CA ARG A 32 -18.21 0.01 -6.18
C ARG A 32 -16.92 0.50 -6.85
N VAL A 33 -16.07 -0.46 -7.21
CA VAL A 33 -14.84 -0.22 -7.96
C VAL A 33 -14.92 -0.92 -9.32
N GLY A 34 -14.98 -0.14 -10.40
CA GLY A 34 -15.15 -0.67 -11.77
C GLY A 34 -13.84 -0.93 -12.52
N SER A 35 -12.68 -0.62 -11.93
CA SER A 35 -11.38 -0.87 -12.58
C SER A 35 -10.23 -0.96 -11.58
N GLN A 36 -9.19 -1.69 -11.97
CA GLN A 36 -7.95 -1.80 -11.19
C GLN A 36 -7.25 -0.43 -11.02
N ASP A 37 -7.32 0.46 -12.02
CA ASP A 37 -6.76 1.82 -11.90
C ASP A 37 -7.52 2.66 -10.85
N LYS A 38 -8.85 2.52 -10.78
CA LYS A 38 -9.64 3.15 -9.72
C LYS A 38 -9.22 2.61 -8.34
N LEU A 39 -9.08 1.29 -8.19
CA LEU A 39 -8.59 0.67 -6.95
C LEU A 39 -7.20 1.19 -6.55
N ARG A 40 -6.28 1.25 -7.50
CA ARG A 40 -4.91 1.77 -7.32
C ARG A 40 -4.92 3.22 -6.83
N LYS A 41 -5.75 4.08 -7.42
CA LYS A 41 -5.88 5.49 -7.00
C LYS A 41 -6.41 5.61 -5.56
N LEU A 42 -7.36 4.77 -5.17
CA LEU A 42 -7.92 4.76 -3.82
C LEU A 42 -6.89 4.26 -2.79
N LEU A 43 -6.14 3.23 -3.13
CA LEU A 43 -5.02 2.75 -2.33
C LEU A 43 -3.96 3.84 -2.13
N ARG A 44 -3.59 4.57 -3.20
CA ARG A 44 -2.67 5.72 -3.10
C ARG A 44 -3.17 6.81 -2.17
N ARG A 45 -4.47 7.11 -2.18
CA ARG A 45 -5.09 8.08 -1.25
C ARG A 45 -4.99 7.64 0.21
N ARG A 46 -4.94 6.34 0.47
CA ARG A 46 -4.72 5.74 1.79
C ARG A 46 -3.24 5.53 2.14
N GLY A 47 -2.32 6.05 1.31
CA GLY A 47 -0.87 5.96 1.53
C GLY A 47 -0.20 4.71 0.95
N PHE A 48 -0.95 3.80 0.31
CA PHE A 48 -0.39 2.61 -0.31
C PHE A 48 0.20 2.93 -1.68
N GLN A 49 1.52 2.75 -1.83
CA GLN A 49 2.16 2.76 -3.13
C GLN A 49 1.95 1.42 -3.83
N ALA A 50 1.09 1.39 -4.84
CA ALA A 50 0.81 0.21 -5.64
C ALA A 50 0.86 0.54 -7.13
N THR A 51 1.48 -0.34 -7.91
CA THR A 51 1.39 -0.31 -9.38
C THR A 51 0.15 -1.07 -9.83
N GLN A 52 -0.18 -1.01 -11.12
CA GLN A 52 -1.24 -1.83 -11.68
C GLN A 52 -0.93 -3.33 -11.51
N ALA A 53 0.32 -3.75 -11.72
CA ALA A 53 0.75 -5.14 -11.50
C ALA A 53 0.64 -5.56 -10.03
N THR A 54 0.91 -4.67 -9.07
CA THR A 54 0.70 -4.94 -7.64
C THR A 54 -0.78 -5.22 -7.37
N VAL A 55 -1.66 -4.31 -7.78
CA VAL A 55 -3.11 -4.43 -7.56
C VAL A 55 -3.67 -5.69 -8.23
N SER A 56 -3.20 -6.03 -9.43
CA SER A 56 -3.64 -7.24 -10.13
C SER A 56 -3.25 -8.55 -9.43
N ARG A 57 -2.17 -8.57 -8.63
CA ARG A 57 -1.76 -9.76 -7.86
C ARG A 57 -2.41 -9.84 -6.48
N ASP A 58 -2.97 -8.73 -5.99
CA ASP A 58 -3.59 -8.65 -4.67
C ASP A 58 -5.09 -8.90 -4.69
N LEU A 59 -5.75 -8.54 -5.79
CA LEU A 59 -7.08 -9.02 -6.17
C LEU A 59 -7.04 -10.54 -6.40
#